data_AF-A0A852ZM49-F1
#
_entry.id   AF-A0A852ZM49-F1
#
_cell.length_a   1.000
_cell.length_b   1.000
_cell.length_c   1.000
_cell.angle_alpha   90.00
_cell.angle_beta   90.00
_cell.angle_gamma   90.00
#
_symmetry.space_group_name_H-M   'P 1'
#
loop_
_entity.id
_entity.type
_entity.pdbx_description
1 polymer ?
#
loop_
_entity_poly.entity_id
_entity_poly.type
_entity_poly.pdbx_seq_one_letter_code
_entity_poly.pdbx_strand_id
1 'polypeptide(L)'
;MTREPARWRDKWRAYRILVDGVQVGKVRRGESTTVTLTPGTHHVRLRIDWCTSPEVSVDITAGEQSELECGPARSELGNARQMREAPDTYLWLRPAAV
;
A
#
# COMPACT_ATOMS: atom_id res chain seq x y z
N MET A 1 6.18 -6.80 0.05
CA MET A 1 4.89 -6.13 -0.26
C MET A 1 4.23 -6.86 -1.42
N THR A 2 3.01 -7.33 -1.25
CA THR A 2 2.23 -8.04 -2.29
C THR A 2 0.92 -7.31 -2.56
N ARG A 3 0.53 -7.17 -3.83
CA ARG A 3 -0.76 -6.56 -4.21
C ARG A 3 -1.76 -7.60 -4.68
N GLU A 4 -2.94 -7.61 -4.05
CA GLU A 4 -4.04 -8.50 -4.44
C GLU A 4 -4.47 -8.26 -5.90
N PRO A 5 -4.69 -9.33 -6.70
CA PRO A 5 -5.12 -9.22 -8.09
C PRO A 5 -6.61 -8.86 -8.21
N ALA A 6 -6.98 -7.62 -7.87
CA ALA A 6 -8.34 -7.11 -8.07
C ALA A 6 -8.72 -7.04 -9.56
N ARG A 7 -9.90 -7.53 -9.95
CA ARG A 7 -10.25 -7.80 -11.37
C ARG A 7 -10.27 -6.58 -12.31
N TRP A 8 -10.73 -5.42 -11.84
CA TRP A 8 -10.99 -4.26 -12.71
C TRP A 8 -10.45 -2.92 -12.21
N ARG A 9 -10.49 -2.68 -10.90
CA ARG A 9 -10.05 -1.41 -10.32
C ARG A 9 -8.53 -1.28 -10.32
N ASP A 10 -8.04 -0.11 -10.71
CA ASP A 10 -6.62 0.23 -10.76
C ASP A 10 -5.78 -0.75 -11.60
N LYS A 11 -6.42 -1.40 -12.59
CA LYS A 11 -5.84 -2.49 -13.39
C LYS A 11 -4.49 -2.10 -13.99
N TRP A 12 -4.38 -0.90 -14.53
CA TRP A 12 -3.18 -0.41 -15.21
C TRP A 12 -2.29 0.48 -14.35
N ARG A 13 -2.67 0.72 -13.10
CA ARG A 13 -2.03 1.69 -12.21
C ARG A 13 -1.09 0.97 -11.24
N ALA A 14 0.09 1.53 -11.01
CA ALA A 14 0.97 1.09 -9.95
C ALA A 14 0.69 1.90 -8.67
N TYR A 15 0.77 1.26 -7.51
CA TYR A 15 0.75 1.96 -6.23
C TYR A 15 2.17 2.34 -5.86
N ARG A 16 2.39 3.60 -5.50
CA ARG A 16 3.66 4.08 -4.97
C ARG A 16 3.77 3.64 -3.52
N ILE A 17 4.93 3.13 -3.14
CA ILE A 17 5.25 2.73 -1.78
C ILE A 17 6.03 3.89 -1.16
N LEU A 18 5.49 4.45 -0.09
CA LEU A 18 6.12 5.49 0.71
C LEU A 18 6.54 4.89 2.04
N VAL A 19 7.77 5.17 2.45
CA VAL A 19 8.30 4.85 3.77
C VAL A 19 8.81 6.14 4.37
N ASP A 20 8.30 6.50 5.56
CA ASP A 20 8.58 7.76 6.26
C ASP A 20 8.37 8.99 5.35
N GLY A 21 7.34 8.93 4.50
CA GLY A 21 6.99 9.97 3.54
C GLY A 21 7.81 9.98 2.24
N VAL A 22 8.85 9.13 2.12
CA VAL A 22 9.71 9.05 0.94
C VAL A 22 9.27 7.91 0.02
N GLN A 23 9.13 8.17 -1.28
CA GLN A 23 8.81 7.12 -2.25
C GLN A 23 10.02 6.21 -2.48
N VAL A 24 9.90 4.94 -2.08
CA VAL A 24 10.98 3.93 -2.19
C VAL A 24 10.74 2.92 -3.30
N GLY A 25 9.51 2.81 -3.80
CA GLY A 25 9.17 1.81 -4.80
C GLY A 25 7.75 1.92 -5.34
N LYS A 26 7.36 0.91 -6.13
CA LYS A 26 6.02 0.77 -6.66
C LYS A 26 5.64 -0.69 -6.80
N VAL A 27 4.35 -0.99 -6.72
CA VAL A 27 3.81 -2.35 -6.90
C VAL A 27 2.63 -2.34 -7.88
N ARG A 28 2.67 -3.19 -8.90
CA ARG A 28 1.57 -3.38 -9.86
C ARG A 28 0.61 -4.46 -9.40
N ARG A 29 -0.52 -4.56 -10.10
CA ARG A 29 -1.56 -5.54 -9.83
C ARG A 29 -0.99 -6.96 -9.92
N GLY A 30 -1.15 -7.75 -8.85
CA GLY A 30 -0.65 -9.12 -8.79
C GLY A 30 0.87 -9.24 -8.71
N GLU A 31 1.57 -8.13 -8.48
CA GLU A 31 3.02 -8.11 -8.30
C GLU A 31 3.37 -8.14 -6.81
N SER A 32 4.54 -8.71 -6.52
CA SER A 32 5.21 -8.58 -5.24
C SER A 32 6.52 -7.84 -5.42
N THR A 33 6.85 -6.97 -4.49
CA THR A 33 8.11 -6.22 -4.48
C THR A 33 8.70 -6.19 -3.08
N THR A 34 10.02 -6.16 -3.01
CA THR A 34 10.81 -6.12 -1.79
C THR A 34 11.59 -4.82 -1.77
N VAL A 35 11.57 -4.14 -0.63
CA VAL A 35 12.33 -2.91 -0.39
C VAL A 35 13.21 -3.16 0.81
N THR A 36 14.50 -2.89 0.67
CA THR A 36 15.43 -2.95 1.79
C THR A 36 15.34 -1.66 2.60
N LEU A 37 15.13 -1.80 3.90
CA LEU A 37 15.08 -0.71 4.86
C LEU A 37 16.19 -0.88 5.90
N THR A 38 16.56 0.22 6.55
CA THR A 38 17.40 0.17 7.73
C THR A 38 16.65 -0.49 8.89
N PRO A 39 17.33 -1.11 9.86
CA PRO A 39 16.67 -1.56 11.07
C PRO A 39 16.04 -0.40 11.85
N GLY A 40 14.84 -0.59 12.37
CA GLY A 40 14.07 0.43 13.10
C GLY A 40 12.58 0.41 12.78
N THR A 41 11.83 1.27 13.46
CA THR A 41 10.40 1.51 13.20
C THR A 41 10.25 2.41 11.99
N HIS A 42 9.45 1.97 11.02
CA HIS A 42 9.17 2.69 9.78
C HIS A 42 7.67 2.82 9.54
N HIS A 43 7.27 3.95 8.98
CA HIS A 43 5.88 4.26 8.65
C HIS A 43 5.62 4.04 7.16
N VAL A 44 4.84 3.00 6.83
CA VAL A 44 4.57 2.62 5.45
C VAL A 44 3.20 3.13 5.01
N ARG A 45 3.15 3.75 3.84
CA ARG A 45 1.91 4.22 3.21
C ARG A 45 1.92 3.95 1.72
N LEU A 46 0.75 3.66 1.15
CA LEU A 46 0.59 3.56 -0.30
C LEU A 46 -0.05 4.82 -0.86
N ARG A 47 0.30 5.15 -2.11
CA ARG A 47 -0.30 6.27 -2.84
C ARG A 47 -0.61 5.93 -4.29
N ILE A 48 -1.75 6.43 -4.74
CA ILE A 48 -2.16 6.47 -6.15
C ILE A 48 -2.81 7.82 -6.43
N ASP A 49 -2.27 8.58 -7.38
CA ASP A 49 -2.71 9.96 -7.64
C ASP A 49 -2.70 10.83 -6.36
N TRP A 50 -3.84 11.39 -5.96
CA TRP A 50 -4.03 12.13 -4.70
C TRP A 50 -4.58 11.26 -3.56
N CYS A 51 -4.84 9.98 -3.81
CA CYS A 51 -5.40 9.04 -2.84
C CYS A 51 -4.30 8.20 -2.16
N THR A 52 -4.54 7.75 -0.94
CA THR A 52 -3.61 6.96 -0.14
C THR A 52 -4.26 5.78 0.57
N SER A 53 -3.45 4.98 1.25
CA SER A 53 -3.88 4.10 2.33
C SER A 53 -3.79 4.80 3.69
N PRO A 54 -4.38 4.21 4.75
CA PRO A 54 -3.90 4.41 6.10
C PRO A 54 -2.41 4.07 6.21
N GLU A 55 -1.75 4.68 7.19
CA GLU A 55 -0.36 4.39 7.50
C GLU A 55 -0.27 3.14 8.39
N VAL A 56 0.75 2.32 8.14
CA VAL A 56 1.04 1.11 8.91
C VAL A 56 2.47 1.20 9.41
N SER A 57 2.65 1.11 10.73
CA SER A 57 3.97 0.98 11.34
C SER A 57 4.49 -0.45 11.19
N VAL A 58 5.75 -0.58 10.79
CA VAL A 58 6.48 -1.84 10.77
C VAL A 58 7.79 -1.70 11.52
N ASP A 59 8.13 -2.70 12.33
CA ASP A 59 9.41 -2.78 13.02
C ASP A 59 10.32 -3.71 12.23
N ILE A 60 11.42 -3.18 11.71
CA ILE A 60 12.39 -3.93 10.92
C ILE A 60 13.58 -4.28 11.80
N THR A 61 13.80 -5.57 12.02
CA THR A 61 15.03 -6.09 12.64
C THR A 61 16.03 -6.48 11.56
N ALA A 62 17.33 -6.35 11.85
CA ALA A 62 18.38 -6.79 10.94
C ALA A 62 18.25 -8.29 10.61
N GLY A 63 18.11 -8.62 9.33
CA GLY A 63 17.97 -10.00 8.85
C GLY A 63 16.54 -10.55 8.86
N GLU A 64 15.56 -9.78 9.34
CA GLU A 64 14.15 -10.16 9.29
C GLU A 64 13.42 -9.53 8.09
N GLN A 65 12.29 -10.14 7.72
CA GLN A 65 11.42 -9.64 6.67
C GLN A 65 10.01 -9.43 7.24
N SER A 66 9.45 -8.25 7.00
CA SER A 66 8.04 -7.98 7.28
C SER A 66 7.27 -8.02 5.97
N GLU A 67 6.24 -8.87 5.93
CA GLU A 67 5.36 -8.98 4.77
C GLU A 67 4.15 -8.08 4.93
N LEU A 68 3.88 -7.30 3.89
CA LEU A 68 2.72 -6.42 3.80
C LEU A 68 1.90 -6.79 2.57
N GLU A 69 0.59 -6.75 2.73
CA GLU A 69 -0.38 -6.92 1.65
C GLU A 69 -1.13 -5.62 1.40
N CYS A 70 -1.53 -5.44 0.15
CA CYS A 70 -2.31 -4.28 -0.22
C CYS A 70 -3.29 -4.53 -1.36
N GLY A 71 -4.22 -3.61 -1.48
CA GLY A 71 -5.22 -3.59 -2.53
C GLY A 71 -6.06 -2.35 -2.44
N PRO A 72 -6.99 -2.15 -3.38
CA PRO A 72 -7.89 -1.04 -3.28
C PRO A 72 -9.03 -1.36 -2.30
N ALA A 73 -9.46 -0.40 -1.48
CA ALA A 73 -10.51 -0.56 -0.45
C ALA A 73 -11.90 -0.58 -1.05
N ARG A 74 -12.78 -1.48 -0.60
CA ARG A 74 -14.19 -1.47 -1.04
C ARG A 74 -14.90 -0.28 -0.41
N SER A 75 -15.71 0.42 -1.20
CA SER A 75 -16.57 1.50 -0.72
C SER A 75 -17.95 1.35 -1.34
N GLU A 76 -18.99 1.45 -0.51
CA GLU A 76 -20.38 1.43 -0.96
C GLU A 76 -20.78 2.72 -1.69
N LEU A 77 -19.99 3.79 -1.51
CA LEU A 77 -20.21 5.09 -2.14
C LEU A 77 -19.79 5.12 -3.63
N GLY A 78 -19.10 4.09 -4.11
CA GLY A 78 -18.50 4.02 -5.44
C GLY A 78 -17.15 4.75 -5.53
N ASN A 79 -16.31 4.35 -6.50
CA ASN A 79 -14.91 4.79 -6.58
C ASN A 79 -14.74 6.31 -6.70
N ALA A 80 -15.49 6.96 -7.59
CA ALA A 80 -15.34 8.39 -7.86
C ALA A 80 -15.68 9.25 -6.63
N ARG A 81 -16.67 8.83 -5.83
CA ARG A 81 -17.07 9.52 -4.61
C ARG A 81 -16.06 9.28 -3.50
N GLN A 82 -15.59 8.05 -3.32
CA GLN A 82 -14.53 7.73 -2.37
C GLN A 82 -13.26 8.55 -2.63
N MET A 83 -12.82 8.67 -3.88
CA MET A 83 -11.65 9.49 -4.23
C MET A 83 -11.80 10.97 -3.89
N ARG A 84 -13.03 11.47 -3.72
CA ARG A 84 -13.30 12.88 -3.34
C ARG A 84 -13.48 13.05 -1.83
N GLU A 85 -14.21 12.14 -1.19
CA GLU A 85 -14.66 12.29 0.20
C GLU A 85 -13.75 11.59 1.21
N ALA A 86 -13.09 10.50 0.82
CA ALA A 86 -12.21 9.71 1.68
C ALA A 86 -10.96 9.23 0.91
N PRO A 87 -10.20 10.14 0.28
CA PRO A 87 -9.06 9.78 -0.56
C PRO A 87 -7.97 9.03 0.22
N ASP A 88 -7.87 9.25 1.53
CA ASP A 88 -6.87 8.67 2.42
C ASP A 88 -7.12 7.20 2.80
N THR A 89 -8.31 6.68 2.49
CA THR A 89 -8.71 5.28 2.71
C THR A 89 -9.04 4.55 1.41
N TYR A 90 -8.66 5.12 0.26
CA TYR A 90 -8.91 4.51 -1.06
C TYR A 90 -8.15 3.19 -1.25
N LEU A 91 -6.96 3.08 -0.65
CA LEU A 91 -6.17 1.86 -0.60
C LEU A 91 -6.23 1.27 0.81
N TRP A 92 -6.17 -0.05 0.92
CA TRP A 92 -5.86 -0.71 2.18
C TRP A 92 -4.42 -1.22 2.14
N LEU A 93 -3.80 -1.22 3.32
CA LEU A 93 -2.47 -1.73 3.59
C LEU A 93 -2.52 -2.42 4.95
N ARG A 94 -1.96 -3.62 5.05
CA ARG A 94 -1.90 -4.38 6.30
C ARG A 94 -0.75 -5.38 6.30
N PRO A 95 -0.29 -5.85 7.47
CA PRO A 95 0.56 -7.03 7.57
C PRO A 95 -0.09 -8.25 6.91
N ALA A 96 0.72 -9.06 6.22
CA ALA A 96 0.28 -10.38 5.78
C ALA A 96 -0.01 -11.24 7.02
N ALA A 97 -1.12 -11.97 7.03
CA ALA A 97 -1.37 -12.94 8.09
C ALA A 97 -0.42 -14.13 7.89
N VAL A 98 0.33 -14.47 8.95
CA VAL A 98 1.21 -15.65 9.01
C VAL A 98 0.39 -16.92 9.19
#